data_AF-A0A097IEE8-F1
#
_entry.id   AF-A0A097IEE8-F1
#
_cell.length_a   1.000
_cell.length_b   1.000
_cell.length_c   1.000
_cell.angle_alpha   90.00
_cell.angle_beta   90.00
_cell.angle_gamma   90.00
#
_symmetry.space_group_name_H-M   'P 1'
#
loop_
_entity.id
_entity.type
_entity.pdbx_description
1 polymer ?
#
loop_
_entity_poly.entity_id
_entity_poly.type
_entity_poly.pdbx_seq_one_letter_code
_entity_poly.pdbx_strand_id
1 'polypeptide(L)' 'MANVEKHGGRADNPAWPTNVPEGFHPVSETLSRTVGAASPYGDDLELPIPPEKLGYVHPYTRINR' A
#
# COMPACT_ATOMS: atom_id res chain seq x y z
N MET A 1 26.56 -18.65 26.58
CA MET A 1 25.33 -18.87 25.79
C MET A 1 24.19 -18.24 26.58
N ALA A 2 23.66 -17.09 26.15
CA ALA A 2 22.60 -16.41 26.89
C ALA A 2 21.31 -17.24 26.81
N ASN A 3 20.80 -17.63 27.97
CA ASN A 3 19.59 -18.43 28.12
C ASN A 3 18.40 -17.46 28.04
N VAL A 4 18.00 -17.08 26.83
CA VAL A 4 16.84 -16.21 26.62
C VAL A 4 15.66 -17.12 26.31
N GLU A 5 14.74 -17.20 27.27
CA GLU A 5 13.45 -17.85 27.04
C GLU A 5 12.72 -17.13 25.91
N LYS A 6 12.38 -17.87 24.86
CA LYS A 6 11.62 -17.35 23.74
C LYS A 6 10.20 -17.06 24.24
N HIS A 7 9.87 -15.78 24.45
CA HIS A 7 8.51 -15.38 24.79
C HIS A 7 7.53 -15.95 23.76
N GLY A 8 6.60 -16.76 24.26
CA GLY A 8 5.66 -17.52 23.46
C GLY A 8 4.76 -16.61 22.64
N GLY A 9 5.01 -16.53 21.33
CA GLY A 9 4.03 -16.17 20.30
C GLY A 9 3.41 -14.78 20.35
N ARG A 10 3.80 -13.91 21.28
CA ARG A 10 3.26 -12.55 21.41
C ARG A 10 4.43 -11.58 21.41
N ALA A 11 4.40 -10.68 20.44
CA ALA A 11 5.34 -9.57 20.38
C ALA A 11 5.37 -8.88 21.74
N ASP A 12 6.57 -8.65 22.25
CA ASP A 12 6.87 -8.05 23.56
C ASP A 12 6.40 -6.58 23.69
N ASN A 13 5.60 -6.12 22.71
CA ASN A 13 5.06 -4.80 22.56
C ASN A 13 3.58 -4.78 22.98
N PRO A 14 3.23 -4.12 24.09
CA PRO A 14 1.84 -3.98 24.56
C PRO A 14 0.91 -3.28 23.55
N ALA A 15 1.45 -2.48 22.63
CA ALA A 15 0.67 -1.79 21.60
C ALA A 15 0.37 -2.67 20.38
N TRP A 16 0.82 -3.93 20.36
CA TRP A 16 0.56 -4.83 19.25
C TRP A 16 -0.93 -5.24 19.22
N PRO A 17 -1.62 -5.10 18.07
CA PRO A 17 -3.04 -5.38 18.00
C PRO A 17 -3.30 -6.88 18.17
N THR A 18 -4.25 -7.20 19.06
CA THR A 18 -4.58 -8.59 19.46
C THR A 18 -5.71 -9.20 18.63
N ASN A 19 -6.50 -8.36 17.95
CA ASN A 19 -7.65 -8.76 17.14
C ASN A 19 -7.32 -8.72 15.62
N VAL A 20 -6.18 -9.28 15.22
CA VAL A 20 -5.85 -9.43 13.79
C VAL A 20 -6.43 -10.77 13.30
N PRO A 21 -7.25 -10.78 12.25
CA PRO A 21 -7.77 -12.04 11.68
C PRO A 21 -6.64 -12.96 11.22
N GLU A 22 -6.87 -14.28 11.27
CA GLU A 22 -5.88 -15.27 10.84
C GLU A 22 -5.46 -15.04 9.38
N GLY A 23 -4.15 -15.03 9.13
CA GLY A 23 -3.57 -14.76 7.81
C GLY A 23 -3.39 -13.29 7.45
N PHE A 24 -3.77 -12.34 8.33
CA PHE A 24 -3.55 -10.91 8.12
C PHE A 24 -2.41 -10.36 8.98
N HIS A 25 -1.78 -9.29 8.48
CA HIS A 25 -0.79 -8.52 9.22
C HIS A 25 -1.42 -7.27 9.85
N PRO A 26 -0.91 -6.80 11.00
CA PRO A 26 -1.33 -5.54 11.58
C PRO A 26 -0.98 -4.37 10.64
N VAL A 27 -2.01 -3.61 10.26
CA VAL A 27 -1.89 -2.44 9.38
C VAL A 27 -1.72 -1.19 10.25
N SER A 28 -0.76 -0.34 9.92
CA SER A 28 -0.52 0.96 10.55
C SER A 28 -0.32 2.03 9.49
N GLU A 29 -0.15 3.30 9.88
CA GLU A 29 0.18 4.38 8.93
C GLU A 29 1.44 4.06 8.10
N THR A 30 2.38 3.29 8.68
CA THR A 30 3.63 2.88 8.01
C THR A 30 3.53 1.54 7.29
N LEU A 31 2.58 0.67 7.68
CA LEU A 31 2.47 -0.70 7.18
C LEU A 31 1.14 -0.91 6.47
N SER A 32 1.18 -1.15 5.16
CA SER A 32 0.02 -1.53 4.34
C SER A 32 -0.37 -3.00 4.55
N ARG A 33 -1.63 -3.33 4.26
CA ARG A 33 -2.14 -4.72 4.26
C ARG A 33 -1.43 -5.61 3.25
N THR A 34 -1.01 -5.03 2.12
CA THR A 34 -0.32 -5.70 1.03
C THR A 34 1.09 -5.16 0.88
N VAL A 35 2.01 -6.02 0.45
CA VAL A 35 3.39 -5.62 0.14
C VAL A 35 3.38 -4.75 -1.13
N GLY A 36 3.93 -3.54 -1.04
CA GLY A 36 4.02 -2.59 -2.14
C GLY A 36 3.34 -1.25 -1.83
N ALA A 37 3.48 -0.30 -2.75
CA ALA A 37 2.77 0.96 -2.66
C ALA A 37 1.28 0.74 -2.97
N ALA A 38 0.39 1.19 -2.10
CA ALA A 38 -1.04 1.21 -2.40
C ALA A 38 -1.28 2.11 -3.62
N SER A 39 -2.02 1.61 -4.61
CA SER A 39 -2.40 2.40 -5.77
C SER A 39 -3.16 3.64 -5.31
N PRO A 40 -2.81 4.85 -5.79
CA PRO A 40 -3.57 6.06 -5.47
C PRO A 40 -4.99 6.05 -6.07
N TYR A 41 -5.25 5.15 -7.02
CA TYR A 41 -6.54 5.04 -7.71
C TYR A 41 -7.45 3.96 -7.13
N GLY A 42 -7.05 3.29 -6.04
CA GLY A 42 -7.76 2.15 -5.48
C GLY A 42 -7.61 0.88 -6.33
N ASP A 43 -8.26 -0.18 -5.85
CA ASP A 43 -8.25 -1.51 -6.49
C ASP A 43 -9.37 -1.67 -7.55
N ASP A 44 -10.34 -0.74 -7.57
CA ASP A 44 -11.52 -0.80 -8.45
C ASP A 44 -11.24 -0.22 -9.86
N LEU A 45 -10.12 0.51 -10.02
CA LEU A 45 -9.78 1.15 -11.29
C LEU A 45 -8.98 0.20 -12.19
N GLU A 46 -9.62 -0.27 -13.25
CA GLU A 46 -8.93 -1.04 -14.30
C GLU A 46 -8.09 -0.12 -15.21
N LEU A 47 -6.81 -0.46 -15.33
CA LEU A 47 -5.84 0.22 -16.19
C LEU A 47 -5.40 -0.72 -17.31
N PRO A 48 -5.10 -0.20 -18.52
CA PRO A 48 -5.11 1.20 -18.92
C PRO A 48 -6.52 1.71 -19.27
N ILE A 49 -6.75 3.00 -19.02
CA ILE A 49 -7.99 3.68 -19.42
C ILE A 49 -7.97 3.93 -20.93
N PRO A 50 -9.10 3.76 -21.66
CA PRO A 50 -9.22 4.15 -23.06
C PRO A 50 -8.79 5.61 -23.30
N PRO A 51 -8.01 5.90 -24.36
CA PRO A 51 -7.48 7.25 -24.62
C PRO A 51 -8.53 8.35 -24.70
N GLU A 52 -9.74 8.01 -25.17
CA GLU A 52 -10.85 8.95 -25.35
C GLU A 52 -11.42 9.43 -24.01
N LYS A 53 -11.15 8.70 -22.92
CA LYS A 53 -11.55 9.06 -21.56
C LYS A 53 -10.44 9.81 -20.81
N LEU A 54 -9.23 9.89 -21.38
CA LEU A 54 -8.15 10.66 -20.79
C LEU A 54 -8.35 12.14 -21.10
N GLY A 55 -8.28 13.00 -20.09
CA GLY A 55 -8.26 14.46 -20.27
C GLY A 55 -6.94 15.00 -20.84
N TYR A 56 -6.16 14.15 -21.51
CA TYR A 56 -4.86 14.50 -22.04
C TYR A 56 -5.01 15.30 -23.34
N VAL A 57 -4.40 16.48 -23.39
CA VAL A 57 -4.26 17.28 -24.60
C VAL A 57 -2.78 17.37 -24.94
N HIS A 58 -2.41 16.91 -26.13
CA HIS A 58 -1.02 16.97 -26.57
C HIS A 58 -0.60 18.44 -26.77
N PRO A 59 0.43 18.93 -26.06
CA PRO A 59 0.90 20.29 -26.25
C PRO A 59 1.47 20.44 -27.66
N TYR A 60 1.17 21.56 -28.31
CA TYR A 60 1.78 21.89 -29.59
C TYR A 60 2.42 23.27 -29.54
N THR A 61 3.58 23.40 -30.17
CA THR A 61 4.29 24.67 -30.25
C THR A 61 3.71 25.50 -31.40
N ARG A 62 3.19 26.69 -31.10
CA ARG A 62 2.79 27.67 -32.12
C ARG A 62 4.00 28.53 -32.51
N ILE A 63 4.55 28.30 -33.70
CA ILE A 63 5.63 29.13 -34.26
C ILE A 63 5.04 30.47 -34.73
N ASN A 64 5.68 31.58 -34.37
CA ASN A 64 5.28 32.91 -34.86
C ASN A 64 5.66 33.03 -36.34
N ARG A 65 4.72 33.45 -37.18
CA ARG A 65 4.86 33.47 -38.64
C ARG A 65 5.07 34.88 -39.15
#